data_AF-A0A936U4C3-F1
#
_entry.id   AF-A0A936U4C3-F1
#
_cell.length_a   1.000
_cell.length_b   1.000
_cell.length_c   1.000
_cell.angle_alpha   90.00
_cell.angle_beta   90.00
_cell.angle_gamma   90.00
#
_symmetry.space_group_name_H-M   'P 1'
#
loop_
_entity.id
_entity.type
_entity.pdbx_description
1 polymer ?
#
loop_
_entity_poly.entity_id
_entity_poly.type
_entity_poly.pdbx_seq_one_letter_code
_entity_poly.pdbx_strand_id
1 'polypeptide(L)'
;MSLWFTWIGLAVAVEPNAPQDVEAAWGVPRDTPAWAALALDLDGDGLIELATVTHAPMYYGRMGADQRFTAAQDSPWGEQTADRHGMTACDVDRDGDFELIVASGGARGRGGNPAGALGAYRRQVGEPRPRPLWGDRRRPNARRVLCRPRRRRRR
;
A
#
# COMPACT_ATOMS: atom_id res chain seq x y z
N MET A 1 -63.11 9.90 -21.48
CA MET A 1 -62.53 9.30 -20.26
C MET A 1 -61.04 9.51 -20.33
N SER A 2 -60.49 10.43 -19.53
CA SER A 2 -59.05 10.71 -19.50
C SER A 2 -58.53 10.31 -18.13
N LEU A 3 -57.74 9.24 -18.09
CA LEU A 3 -57.07 8.76 -16.88
C LEU A 3 -55.80 9.58 -16.69
N TRP A 4 -55.71 10.28 -15.56
CA TRP A 4 -54.49 10.93 -15.11
C TRP A 4 -53.71 9.93 -14.26
N PHE A 5 -52.52 9.54 -14.71
CA PHE A 5 -51.56 8.78 -13.89
C PHE A 5 -50.64 9.78 -13.18
N THR A 6 -50.73 9.85 -11.86
CA THR A 6 -49.76 10.58 -11.03
C THR A 6 -48.69 9.58 -10.60
N TRP A 7 -47.46 9.77 -11.10
CA TRP A 7 -46.29 9.05 -10.60
C TRP A 7 -45.88 9.66 -9.26
N ILE A 8 -45.99 8.89 -8.16
CA ILE A 8 -45.32 9.21 -6.91
C ILE A 8 -43.95 8.52 -6.96
N GLY A 9 -42.95 9.25 -7.43
CA GLY A 9 -41.55 8.82 -7.29
C GLY A 9 -41.10 9.07 -5.86
N LEU A 10 -40.84 8.00 -5.10
CA LEU A 10 -40.13 8.08 -3.84
C LEU A 10 -38.67 8.42 -4.14
N ALA A 11 -38.29 9.69 -4.02
CA ALA A 11 -36.90 10.08 -4.02
C ALA A 11 -36.31 9.77 -2.64
N VAL A 12 -35.52 8.69 -2.55
CA VAL A 12 -34.62 8.50 -1.41
C VAL A 12 -33.52 9.55 -1.55
N ALA A 13 -33.52 10.52 -0.63
CA ALA A 13 -32.42 11.48 -0.52
C ALA A 13 -31.16 10.72 -0.12
N VAL A 14 -30.25 10.51 -1.06
CA VAL A 14 -28.88 10.08 -0.76
C VAL A 14 -28.16 11.31 -0.22
N GLU A 15 -27.84 11.30 1.06
CA GLU A 15 -27.00 12.33 1.68
C GLU A 15 -25.67 12.40 0.90
N PRO A 16 -25.35 13.52 0.22
CA PRO A 16 -24.24 13.60 -0.73
C PRO A 16 -22.86 13.36 -0.12
N ASN A 17 -22.78 13.27 1.22
CA ASN A 17 -21.55 13.04 1.98
C ASN A 17 -21.66 11.84 2.95
N ALA A 18 -22.69 11.00 2.82
CA ALA A 18 -22.74 9.79 3.62
C ALA A 18 -21.53 8.88 3.30
N PRO A 19 -20.90 8.24 4.30
CA PRO A 19 -19.89 7.22 4.06
C PRO A 19 -20.44 6.15 3.11
N GLN A 20 -19.70 5.86 2.04
CA GLN A 20 -20.03 4.79 1.11
C GLN A 20 -19.08 3.62 1.33
N ASP A 21 -19.64 2.43 1.42
CA ASP A 21 -18.86 1.19 1.39
C ASP A 21 -18.37 0.95 -0.05
N VAL A 22 -17.05 0.96 -0.23
CA VAL A 22 -16.36 0.81 -1.51
C VAL A 22 -15.59 -0.50 -1.66
N GLU A 23 -15.64 -1.39 -0.66
CA GLU A 23 -14.76 -2.57 -0.62
C GLU A 23 -14.97 -3.47 -1.86
N ALA A 24 -16.22 -3.76 -2.22
CA ALA A 24 -16.54 -4.56 -3.40
C ALA A 24 -16.14 -3.87 -4.71
N ALA A 25 -16.25 -2.53 -4.75
CA ALA A 25 -15.82 -1.72 -5.90
C ALA A 25 -14.30 -1.74 -6.06
N TRP A 26 -13.56 -1.84 -4.96
CA TRP A 26 -12.10 -1.92 -4.95
C TRP A 26 -11.57 -3.35 -4.95
N GLY A 27 -12.41 -4.38 -5.01
CA GLY A 27 -11.97 -5.77 -5.02
C GLY A 27 -11.38 -6.26 -3.70
N VAL A 28 -11.63 -5.57 -2.59
CA VAL A 28 -11.20 -5.99 -1.25
C VAL A 28 -12.09 -7.16 -0.81
N PRO A 29 -11.51 -8.33 -0.46
CA PRO A 29 -12.29 -9.47 0.02
C PRO A 29 -12.93 -9.18 1.37
N ARG A 30 -14.16 -9.67 1.55
CA ARG A 30 -14.99 -9.50 2.76
C ARG A 30 -15.13 -10.78 3.59
N ASP A 31 -14.28 -11.76 3.31
CA ASP A 31 -14.40 -13.11 3.85
C ASP A 31 -13.80 -13.26 5.24
N THR A 32 -12.98 -12.32 5.68
CA THR A 32 -12.27 -12.40 6.96
C THR A 32 -12.21 -11.05 7.69
N PRO A 33 -12.61 -11.00 8.98
CA PRO A 33 -12.42 -9.80 9.78
C PRO A 33 -10.93 -9.53 10.02
N ALA A 34 -10.57 -8.24 10.00
CA ALA A 34 -9.23 -7.75 10.29
C ALA A 34 -9.22 -6.86 11.53
N TRP A 35 -8.11 -6.87 12.28
CA TRP A 35 -7.92 -6.00 13.45
C TRP A 35 -7.24 -4.69 13.11
N ALA A 36 -6.38 -4.70 12.09
CA ALA A 36 -5.75 -3.51 11.55
C ALA A 36 -5.51 -3.67 10.05
N ALA A 37 -5.44 -2.53 9.36
CA ALA A 37 -5.11 -2.45 7.95
C ALA A 37 -4.08 -1.34 7.72
N LEU A 38 -3.27 -1.50 6.67
CA LEU A 38 -2.31 -0.51 6.21
C LEU A 38 -2.38 -0.42 4.69
N ALA A 39 -2.41 0.81 4.16
CA ALA A 39 -2.39 1.09 2.74
C ALA A 39 -1.18 1.97 2.39
N LEU A 40 -0.18 1.40 1.70
CA LEU A 40 1.10 2.03 1.37
C LEU A 40 1.77 1.32 0.19
N ASP A 41 2.69 2.00 -0.50
CA ASP A 41 3.68 1.36 -1.40
C ASP A 41 4.66 0.53 -0.56
N LEU A 42 4.28 -0.71 -0.30
CA LEU A 42 4.94 -1.63 0.63
C LEU A 42 6.06 -2.40 -0.04
N ASP A 43 5.88 -2.77 -1.31
CA ASP A 43 6.91 -3.47 -2.07
C ASP A 43 7.78 -2.55 -2.94
N GLY A 44 7.49 -1.25 -2.93
CA GLY A 44 8.37 -0.25 -3.49
C GLY A 44 8.29 -0.13 -5.01
N ASP A 45 7.19 -0.55 -5.63
CA ASP A 45 6.98 -0.41 -7.08
C ASP A 45 6.18 0.84 -7.48
N GLY A 46 5.72 1.61 -6.49
CA GLY A 46 4.97 2.85 -6.69
C GLY A 46 3.47 2.67 -6.85
N LEU A 47 2.96 1.44 -6.72
CA LEU A 47 1.55 1.15 -6.52
C LEU A 47 1.24 1.08 -5.02
N ILE A 48 -0.04 1.13 -4.67
CA ILE A 48 -0.46 1.01 -3.28
C ILE A 48 -0.85 -0.43 -3.03
N GLU A 49 -0.34 -0.99 -1.95
CA GLU A 49 -0.78 -2.27 -1.44
C GLU A 49 -1.62 -2.09 -0.18
N LEU A 50 -2.59 -3.00 -0.01
CA LEU A 50 -3.42 -3.12 1.17
C LEU A 50 -3.00 -4.36 1.93
N ALA A 51 -2.43 -4.18 3.12
CA ALA A 51 -2.15 -5.25 4.05
C ALA A 51 -3.17 -5.25 5.18
N THR A 52 -3.63 -6.42 5.62
CA THR A 52 -4.45 -6.54 6.84
C THR A 52 -3.92 -7.64 7.76
N VAL A 53 -4.13 -7.45 9.07
CA VAL A 53 -3.81 -8.45 10.08
C VAL A 53 -5.06 -9.12 10.61
N THR A 54 -4.98 -10.44 10.78
CA THR A 54 -6.05 -11.31 11.24
C THR A 54 -5.51 -12.43 12.14
N HIS A 55 -6.39 -13.31 12.62
CA HIS A 55 -6.04 -14.51 13.40
C HIS A 55 -5.41 -15.63 12.55
N ALA A 56 -5.43 -15.48 11.23
CA ALA A 56 -4.97 -16.43 10.22
C ALA A 56 -4.13 -15.67 9.16
N PRO A 57 -3.76 -16.22 7.98
CA PRO A 57 -2.77 -15.58 7.13
C PRO A 57 -3.16 -14.14 6.80
N MET A 58 -2.20 -13.24 6.95
CA MET A 58 -2.39 -11.82 6.61
C MET A 58 -2.85 -11.69 5.15
N TYR A 59 -3.81 -10.81 4.90
CA TYR A 59 -4.15 -10.45 3.53
C TYR A 59 -3.13 -9.43 3.03
N TYR A 60 -2.66 -9.65 1.80
CA TYR A 60 -1.85 -8.72 1.04
C TYR A 60 -2.50 -8.54 -0.33
N GLY A 61 -2.98 -7.33 -0.62
CA GLY A 61 -3.66 -6.99 -1.84
C GLY A 61 -2.87 -5.94 -2.61
N ARG A 62 -2.67 -6.16 -3.91
CA ARG A 62 -1.97 -5.21 -4.79
C ARG A 62 -2.96 -4.46 -5.67
N MET A 63 -2.80 -3.15 -5.78
CA MET A 63 -3.61 -2.33 -6.66
C MET A 63 -3.25 -2.60 -8.12
N GLY A 64 -4.22 -3.06 -8.89
CA GLY A 64 -4.11 -3.23 -10.34
C GLY A 64 -4.31 -1.93 -11.12
N ALA A 65 -3.99 -1.97 -12.41
CA ALA A 65 -4.23 -0.86 -13.33
C ALA A 65 -5.73 -0.50 -13.50
N ASP A 66 -6.61 -1.45 -13.16
CA ASP A 66 -8.07 -1.28 -13.14
C ASP A 66 -8.59 -0.66 -11.83
N GLN A 67 -7.69 -0.19 -10.96
CA GLN A 67 -8.00 0.40 -9.65
C GLN A 67 -8.71 -0.57 -8.70
N ARG A 68 -8.40 -1.87 -8.83
CA ARG A 68 -8.90 -2.92 -7.93
C ARG A 68 -7.74 -3.64 -7.26
N PHE A 69 -7.91 -3.99 -5.99
CA PHE A 69 -7.02 -4.88 -5.27
C PHE A 69 -7.21 -6.32 -5.74
N THR A 70 -6.10 -7.01 -5.89
CA THR A 70 -6.06 -8.46 -6.13
C THR A 70 -5.19 -9.10 -5.05
N ALA A 71 -5.63 -10.24 -4.51
CA ALA A 71 -4.85 -10.98 -3.53
C ALA A 71 -3.50 -11.37 -4.16
N ALA A 72 -2.42 -10.85 -3.59
CA ALA A 72 -1.08 -11.19 -4.00
C ALA A 72 -0.60 -12.40 -3.19
N GLN A 73 -0.07 -13.41 -3.89
CA GLN A 73 0.41 -14.64 -3.26
C GLN A 73 1.79 -14.43 -2.60
N ASP A 74 2.56 -13.45 -3.11
CA ASP A 74 3.94 -13.21 -2.72
C ASP A 74 4.03 -11.93 -1.86
N SER A 75 3.62 -12.03 -0.60
CA SER A 75 3.93 -11.00 0.39
C SER A 75 5.47 -10.81 0.45
N PRO A 76 5.98 -9.56 0.42
CA PRO A 76 7.43 -9.32 0.48
C PRO A 76 8.07 -9.75 1.81
N TRP A 77 7.23 -10.13 2.78
CA TRP A 77 7.62 -10.63 4.09
C TRP A 77 7.33 -12.13 4.28
N GLY A 78 6.93 -12.83 3.23
CA GLY A 78 6.53 -14.23 3.26
C GLY A 78 5.15 -14.48 3.88
N GLU A 79 4.81 -15.76 4.03
CA GLU A 79 3.55 -16.18 4.65
C GLU A 79 3.60 -15.96 6.16
N GLN A 80 2.53 -15.36 6.67
CA GLN A 80 2.44 -14.90 8.04
C GLN A 80 1.28 -15.61 8.73
N THR A 81 1.53 -16.74 9.41
CA THR A 81 0.46 -17.65 9.90
C THR A 81 0.03 -17.47 11.36
N ALA A 82 0.71 -16.63 12.13
CA ALA A 82 0.39 -16.40 13.55
C ALA A 82 -0.70 -15.35 13.78
N ASP A 83 -1.30 -15.40 14.98
CA ASP A 83 -2.29 -14.44 15.48
C ASP A 83 -1.70 -13.01 15.59
N ARG A 84 -2.37 -12.01 15.00
CA ARG A 84 -1.89 -10.61 14.92
C ARG A 84 -3.00 -9.60 15.16
N HIS A 85 -2.67 -8.57 15.94
CA HIS A 85 -3.63 -7.58 16.46
C HIS A 85 -3.28 -6.13 16.11
N GLY A 86 -2.09 -5.89 15.57
CA GLY A 86 -1.65 -4.55 15.23
C GLY A 86 -0.53 -4.58 14.21
N MET A 87 -0.43 -3.50 13.44
CA MET A 87 0.55 -3.37 12.37
C MET A 87 0.90 -1.91 12.15
N THR A 88 2.17 -1.64 11.84
CA THR A 88 2.65 -0.35 11.38
C THR A 88 3.81 -0.56 10.41
N ALA A 89 4.06 0.42 9.54
CA ALA A 89 5.15 0.40 8.59
C ALA A 89 6.12 1.55 8.90
N CYS A 90 7.42 1.26 8.91
CA CYS A 90 8.46 2.25 9.20
C CYS A 90 9.75 1.87 8.47
N ASP A 91 10.40 2.85 7.84
CA ASP A 91 11.76 2.72 7.31
C ASP A 91 12.73 2.90 8.49
N VAL A 92 13.03 1.78 9.17
CA VAL A 92 13.77 1.76 10.44
C VAL A 92 15.25 2.02 10.20
N ASP A 93 15.79 1.49 9.10
CA ASP A 93 17.22 1.60 8.79
C ASP A 93 17.59 2.73 7.80
N ARG A 94 16.59 3.46 7.30
CA ARG A 94 16.70 4.63 6.42
C ARG A 94 17.25 4.28 5.03
N ASP A 95 16.90 3.11 4.53
CA ASP A 95 17.24 2.68 3.17
C ASP A 95 16.17 3.04 2.13
N GLY A 96 15.00 3.53 2.57
CA GLY A 96 13.90 3.98 1.71
C GLY A 96 12.88 2.89 1.36
N ASP A 97 13.04 1.69 1.91
CA ASP A 97 12.03 0.64 1.95
C ASP A 97 11.37 0.61 3.34
N PHE A 98 10.09 0.22 3.41
CA PHE A 98 9.38 0.13 4.69
C PHE A 98 9.49 -1.27 5.28
N GLU A 99 9.97 -1.36 6.54
CA GLU A 99 9.78 -2.54 7.36
C GLU A 99 8.36 -2.61 7.91
N LEU A 100 7.87 -3.84 8.08
CA LEU A 100 6.60 -4.09 8.73
C LEU A 100 6.80 -4.50 10.19
N ILE A 101 6.19 -3.74 11.10
CA ILE A 101 6.20 -4.01 12.53
C ILE A 101 4.80 -4.50 12.91
N VAL A 102 4.71 -5.70 13.46
CA VAL A 102 3.45 -6.40 13.70
C VAL A 102 3.36 -6.84 15.16
N ALA A 103 2.28 -6.46 15.82
CA ALA A 103 1.96 -6.92 17.16
C ALA A 103 1.28 -8.29 17.09
N SER A 104 1.89 -9.28 17.73
CA SER A 104 1.38 -10.65 17.74
C SER A 104 0.54 -10.95 18.98
N GLY A 105 -0.54 -11.69 18.78
CA GLY A 105 -1.39 -12.19 19.85
C GLY A 105 -0.70 -13.29 20.63
N GLY A 106 -0.80 -13.24 21.97
CA GLY A 106 -0.18 -14.22 22.86
C GLY A 106 -0.96 -15.52 23.07
N ALA A 107 -1.92 -15.86 22.19
CA ALA A 107 -2.80 -17.04 22.34
C ALA A 107 -3.34 -17.22 23.78
N ARG A 108 -4.01 -16.18 24.31
CA ARG A 108 -4.51 -16.12 25.70
C ARG A 108 -3.43 -16.25 26.78
N GLY A 109 -2.21 -15.77 26.50
CA GLY A 109 -1.07 -15.79 27.43
C GLY A 109 -0.42 -17.16 27.62
N ARG A 110 -0.77 -18.17 26.79
CA ARG A 110 -0.23 -19.53 26.89
C ARG A 110 0.73 -19.91 25.77
N GLY A 111 0.72 -19.16 24.67
CA GLY A 111 1.66 -19.35 23.57
C GLY A 111 2.74 -18.28 23.65
N GLY A 112 3.95 -18.65 24.06
CA GLY A 112 5.11 -17.86 23.67
C GLY A 112 5.11 -17.81 22.15
N ASN A 113 4.86 -16.64 21.56
CA ASN A 113 5.05 -16.50 20.13
C ASN A 113 6.54 -16.79 19.86
N PRO A 114 6.91 -17.77 19.01
CA PRO A 114 8.31 -18.01 18.69
C PRO A 114 9.00 -16.78 18.08
N ALA A 115 8.23 -15.83 17.54
CA ALA A 115 8.71 -14.52 17.05
C ALA A 115 8.69 -13.39 18.11
N GLY A 116 8.28 -13.63 19.36
CA GLY A 116 8.13 -12.60 20.39
C GLY A 116 6.81 -11.80 20.29
N ALA A 117 6.56 -10.87 21.20
CA ALA A 117 5.33 -10.05 21.19
C ALA A 117 5.23 -9.11 19.96
N LEU A 118 6.37 -8.87 19.30
CA LEU A 118 6.52 -7.98 18.16
C LEU A 118 7.34 -8.67 17.08
N GLY A 119 6.76 -8.85 15.89
CA GLY A 119 7.49 -9.25 14.70
C GLY A 119 7.95 -8.01 13.91
N ALA A 120 9.22 -7.96 13.52
CA ALA A 120 9.73 -6.97 12.58
C ALA A 120 10.17 -7.71 11.31
N TYR A 121 9.57 -7.35 10.18
CA TYR A 121 9.80 -8.02 8.90
C TYR A 121 10.44 -7.06 7.91
N ARG A 122 11.64 -7.41 7.45
CA ARG A 122 12.33 -6.73 6.36
C ARG A 122 11.89 -7.33 5.02
N ARG A 123 11.73 -6.47 4.03
CA ARG A 123 11.44 -6.81 2.63
C ARG A 123 12.52 -7.76 2.08
N GLN A 124 12.15 -8.85 1.42
CA GLN A 124 13.09 -9.83 0.84
C GLN A 124 13.45 -9.54 -0.63
N VAL A 125 14.05 -8.39 -0.95
CA VAL A 125 14.34 -8.05 -2.36
C VAL A 125 15.74 -7.49 -2.52
N GLY A 126 16.35 -7.82 -3.66
CA GLY A 126 17.72 -7.47 -4.00
C GLY A 126 17.87 -6.00 -4.35
N GLU A 127 18.84 -5.37 -3.70
CA GLU A 127 19.28 -3.98 -3.81
C GLU A 127 18.43 -2.92 -3.06
N PRO A 128 19.02 -2.18 -2.11
CA PRO A 128 18.35 -1.05 -1.45
C PRO A 128 18.07 0.06 -2.46
N ARG A 129 16.94 0.77 -2.29
CA ARG A 129 16.66 1.97 -3.08
C ARG A 129 17.80 2.98 -2.92
N PRO A 130 18.31 3.59 -4.00
CA PRO A 130 19.15 4.77 -3.84
C PRO A 130 18.31 5.86 -3.17
N ARG A 131 18.85 6.43 -2.08
CA ARG A 131 18.18 7.45 -1.25
C ARG A 131 17.32 8.40 -2.09
N PRO A 132 16.02 8.58 -1.78
CA PRO A 132 15.22 9.57 -2.48
C PRO A 132 15.92 10.93 -2.35
N LEU A 133 16.24 11.56 -3.48
CA LEU A 133 16.87 12.88 -3.55
C LEU A 133 15.91 14.00 -3.13
N TRP A 134 15.08 13.79 -2.11
CA TRP A 134 14.32 14.87 -1.51
C TRP A 134 15.23 15.62 -0.53
N GLY A 135 15.91 16.63 -1.06
CA GLY A 135 16.66 17.59 -0.24
C GLY A 135 18.10 17.89 -0.67
N ASP A 136 18.61 17.37 -1.78
CA ASP A 136 19.90 17.86 -2.31
C ASP A 136 19.72 19.24 -2.97
N ARG A 137 19.63 20.28 -2.15
CA ARG A 137 19.69 21.69 -2.57
C ARG A 137 21.10 22.11 -3.04
N ARG A 138 22.01 21.18 -3.39
CA ARG A 138 23.34 21.52 -3.88
C ARG A 138 23.62 21.03 -5.30
N ARG A 139 22.80 21.41 -6.28
CA ARG A 139 23.30 21.63 -7.65
C ARG A 139 22.64 22.83 -8.33
N PRO A 140 23.15 24.06 -8.16
CA PRO A 140 22.96 25.07 -9.19
C PRO A 140 23.89 24.73 -10.36
N ASN A 141 23.32 24.68 -11.56
CA ASN A 141 23.98 24.65 -12.87
C ASN A 141 24.43 23.29 -13.43
N ALA A 142 23.48 22.58 -14.04
CA ALA A 142 23.76 21.76 -15.21
C ALA A 142 23.25 22.45 -16.49
N ARG A 143 23.84 23.61 -16.83
CA ARG A 143 23.89 24.08 -18.22
C ARG A 143 25.29 23.78 -18.76
N ARG A 144 25.43 22.67 -19.47
CA ARG A 144 26.46 22.55 -20.52
C ARG A 144 25.80 22.00 -21.77
N VAL A 145 25.21 22.95 -22.49
CA VAL A 145 25.03 22.87 -23.95
C VAL A 145 26.42 22.63 -24.55
N LEU A 146 26.70 21.41 -24.98
CA LEU A 146 27.87 21.11 -25.81
C LEU A 146 27.60 21.63 -27.23
N CYS A 147 27.77 22.93 -27.42
CA CYS A 147 27.88 23.51 -28.75
C CYS A 147 29.28 23.21 -29.29
N ARG A 148 29.38 22.29 -30.27
CA ARG A 148 30.62 22.02 -31.00
C ARG A 148 31.04 23.25 -31.81
N PRO A 149 32.30 23.70 -31.79
CA PRO A 149 32.80 24.59 -32.82
C PRO A 149 33.07 23.79 -34.11
N ARG A 150 32.36 24.17 -35.17
CA ARG A 150 32.64 23.79 -36.56
C ARG A 150 34.07 24.19 -36.93
N ARG A 151 34.80 23.28 -37.58
CA ARG A 151 36.04 23.57 -38.31
C ARG A 151 35.85 24.75 -39.25
N ARG A 152 36.78 25.71 -39.27
CA ARG A 152 37.09 26.52 -40.45
C ARG A 152 38.55 26.31 -40.84
N ARG A 153 38.74 25.72 -42.03
CA ARG A 153 39.97 25.80 -42.83
C ARG A 153 40.16 27.24 -43.33
N ARG A 154 41.43 27.67 -43.45
CA ARG A 154 42.06 28.67 -44.37
C ARG A 154 43.30 29.21 -43.63
N ARG A 155 44.50 29.34 -44.20
CA ARG A 155 45.09 29.05 -45.51
C ARG A 155 46.54 28.67 -45.22
#